data_AF-A0A439RRT8-F1
#
_entry.id   AF-A0A439RRT8-F1
#
_cell.length_a   1.000
_cell.length_b   1.000
_cell.length_c   1.000
_cell.angle_alpha   90.00
_cell.angle_beta   90.00
_cell.angle_gamma   90.00
#
_symmetry.space_group_name_H-M   'P 1'
#
loop_
_entity.id
_entity.type
_entity.pdbx_description
1 polymer ?
#
loop_
_entity_poly.entity_id
_entity_poly.type
_entity_poly.pdbx_seq_one_letter_code
_entity_poly.pdbx_strand_id
1 'polypeptide(L)'
;MTSEGEDPEILALSTVEAARRAASFLKKPDPFSADIAPSLLSADHIEKYIQKIGMISPFYTGGGRKARLKKASYEGRIGSKAYVFDQNSNELIPVLVPDMPLLIPANSIVFVECDLEFRLPRYIGLRFNLQIRHVHRGLLLGTGPLVDPGYWGKLCIPLHNLTNEPYEIPIKEGLIWVEFTKTTSDSKLGRVTLADGEKHSEHWDIEEFLRKAAKPLIEGKPSIGIRSSIPKMVSIATDEAYRASKASNEALEASNKATENALAAQMEAKQTKDLFNRIGWLGALVAAVALVTLWATFYFGLRNDINAVSGNVAQVGSIVTELRSASGSQEERLATLRAIQEEMLDRLRKSELEIASLRREIEGYRKGQNPSPMQSTAPPFQDAK
;
A
#
# COMPACT_ATOMS: atom_id res chain seq x y z
N MET A 1 24.74 -22.64 41.45
CA MET A 1 24.35 -23.75 40.56
C MET A 1 25.63 -24.36 40.05
N THR A 2 25.97 -25.53 40.57
CA THR A 2 27.16 -26.30 40.23
C THR A 2 27.15 -26.62 38.74
N SER A 3 28.26 -26.33 38.05
CA SER A 3 28.53 -26.80 36.70
C SER A 3 28.55 -28.33 36.74
N GLU A 4 27.41 -28.97 36.44
CA GLU A 4 27.42 -30.37 36.00
C GLU A 4 28.40 -30.42 34.83
N GLY A 5 29.51 -31.13 35.01
CA GLY A 5 30.53 -31.30 33.98
C GLY A 5 29.85 -31.87 32.74
N GLU A 6 29.71 -31.05 31.71
CA GLU A 6 29.20 -31.52 30.43
C GLU A 6 30.26 -32.44 29.85
N ASP A 7 29.93 -33.74 29.73
CA ASP A 7 30.79 -34.69 29.05
C ASP A 7 31.19 -34.10 27.68
N PRO A 8 32.48 -34.02 27.34
CA PRO A 8 32.91 -33.37 26.12
C PRO A 8 32.39 -34.11 24.89
N GLU A 9 32.17 -33.37 23.81
CA GLU A 9 31.98 -33.97 22.49
C GLU A 9 33.30 -34.61 22.03
N ILE A 10 33.22 -35.85 21.55
CA ILE A 10 34.37 -36.62 21.09
C ILE A 10 34.22 -36.80 19.59
N LEU A 11 35.22 -36.34 18.81
CA LEU A 11 35.23 -36.52 17.37
C LEU A 11 35.41 -38.01 17.04
N ALA A 12 34.33 -38.67 16.61
CA ALA A 12 34.31 -40.09 16.29
C ALA A 12 34.59 -40.37 14.81
N LEU A 13 34.32 -39.41 13.92
CA LEU A 13 34.68 -39.49 12.50
C LEU A 13 35.03 -38.11 11.94
N SER A 14 36.25 -37.97 11.41
CA SER A 14 36.70 -36.75 10.75
C SER A 14 36.15 -36.65 9.32
N THR A 15 36.13 -35.43 8.78
CA THR A 15 35.72 -35.17 7.40
C THR A 15 36.54 -35.94 6.37
N VAL A 16 37.86 -36.01 6.54
CA VAL A 16 38.77 -36.72 5.62
C VAL A 16 38.47 -38.21 5.60
N GLU A 17 38.29 -38.81 6.78
CA GLU A 17 38.01 -40.23 6.90
C GLU A 17 36.61 -40.58 6.38
N ALA A 18 35.61 -39.74 6.68
CA ALA A 18 34.25 -39.91 6.15
C ALA A 18 34.23 -39.85 4.61
N ALA A 19 34.92 -38.88 4.01
CA ALA A 19 35.03 -38.77 2.56
C ALA A 19 35.66 -40.01 1.93
N ARG A 20 36.73 -40.55 2.53
CA ARG A 20 37.38 -41.79 2.09
C ARG A 20 36.43 -42.99 2.15
N ARG A 21 35.69 -43.14 3.25
CA ARG A 21 34.69 -44.22 3.41
C ARG A 21 33.57 -44.09 2.37
N ALA A 22 33.00 -42.90 2.22
CA ALA A 22 31.90 -42.64 1.28
C ALA A 22 32.32 -42.94 -0.17
N ALA A 23 33.51 -42.49 -0.59
CA ALA A 23 34.04 -42.80 -1.91
C ALA A 23 34.18 -44.31 -2.16
N SER A 24 34.61 -45.07 -1.14
CA SER A 24 34.74 -46.53 -1.24
C SER A 24 33.40 -47.29 -1.30
N PHE A 25 32.28 -46.63 -0.98
CA PHE A 25 30.93 -47.20 -0.93
C PHE A 25 29.97 -46.64 -1.98
N LEU A 26 30.39 -45.67 -2.80
CA LEU A 26 29.55 -44.97 -3.76
C LEU A 26 28.72 -45.90 -4.69
N LYS A 27 29.34 -46.99 -5.17
CA LYS A 27 28.71 -47.96 -6.08
C LYS A 27 28.44 -49.31 -5.42
N LYS A 28 28.59 -49.40 -4.10
CA LYS A 28 28.37 -50.65 -3.36
C LYS A 28 26.91 -50.74 -2.89
N PRO A 29 26.36 -51.97 -2.81
CA PRO A 29 25.06 -52.18 -2.20
C PRO A 29 25.08 -51.80 -0.71
N ASP A 30 23.90 -51.70 -0.11
CA ASP A 30 23.75 -51.45 1.31
C ASP A 30 24.46 -52.53 2.16
N PRO A 31 25.47 -52.16 2.97
CA PRO A 31 26.21 -53.11 3.80
C PRO A 31 25.37 -53.74 4.92
N PHE A 32 24.19 -53.19 5.22
CA PHE A 32 23.30 -53.65 6.28
C PHE A 32 21.91 -54.04 5.73
N SER A 33 21.84 -54.45 4.47
CA SER A 33 20.59 -54.88 3.81
C SER A 33 19.88 -56.01 4.54
N ALA A 34 20.64 -56.96 5.10
CA ALA A 34 20.11 -58.10 5.84
C ALA A 34 19.70 -57.78 7.29
N ASP A 35 20.37 -56.81 7.93
CA ASP A 35 20.25 -56.58 9.37
C ASP A 35 19.33 -55.41 9.73
N ILE A 36 19.17 -54.44 8.83
CA ILE A 36 18.42 -53.20 9.10
C ILE A 36 17.29 -53.10 8.08
N ALA A 37 16.04 -53.20 8.50
CA ALA A 37 14.90 -53.03 7.59
C ALA A 37 14.76 -51.57 7.11
N PRO A 38 14.27 -51.32 5.87
CA PRO A 38 13.91 -49.98 5.39
C PRO A 38 12.96 -49.26 6.34
N SER A 39 13.44 -48.21 7.00
CA SER A 39 12.71 -47.46 8.04
C SER A 39 13.48 -46.18 8.43
N LEU A 40 12.86 -45.37 9.29
CA LEU A 40 13.57 -44.32 10.03
C LEU A 40 14.67 -44.96 10.90
N LEU A 41 15.91 -44.49 10.74
CA LEU A 41 17.05 -45.07 11.44
C LEU A 41 17.06 -44.66 12.92
N SER A 42 17.31 -45.63 13.80
CA SER A 42 17.62 -45.39 15.21
C SER A 42 19.03 -44.83 15.38
N ALA A 43 19.36 -44.34 16.58
CA ALA A 43 20.70 -43.86 16.93
C ALA A 43 21.79 -44.88 16.58
N ASP A 44 21.61 -46.14 16.99
CA ASP A 44 22.55 -47.22 16.73
C ASP A 44 22.72 -47.48 15.23
N HIS A 45 21.64 -47.39 14.45
CA HIS A 45 21.69 -47.55 13.01
C HIS A 45 22.38 -46.36 12.33
N ILE A 46 22.08 -45.13 12.76
CA ILE A 46 22.73 -43.91 12.29
C ILE A 46 24.24 -44.02 12.51
N GLU A 47 24.67 -44.36 13.73
CA GLU A 47 26.09 -44.53 14.05
C GLU A 47 26.74 -45.65 13.22
N LYS A 48 26.09 -46.82 13.11
CA LYS A 48 26.59 -47.93 12.27
C LYS A 48 26.80 -47.50 10.81
N TYR A 49 25.85 -46.80 10.20
CA TYR A 49 26.00 -46.29 8.84
C TYR A 49 27.12 -45.25 8.74
N ILE A 50 27.16 -44.26 9.63
CA ILE A 50 28.21 -43.23 9.60
C ILE A 50 29.59 -43.85 9.74
N GLN A 51 29.77 -44.76 10.69
CA GLN A 51 31.03 -45.46 10.89
C GLN A 51 31.35 -46.37 9.70
N LYS A 52 30.37 -47.03 9.07
CA LYS A 52 30.67 -47.92 7.95
C LYS A 52 30.98 -47.19 6.65
N ILE A 53 30.19 -46.17 6.32
CA ILE A 53 30.16 -45.56 4.99
C ILE A 53 30.41 -44.05 4.96
N GLY A 54 30.55 -43.37 6.11
CA GLY A 54 30.88 -41.94 6.16
C GLY A 54 29.80 -41.01 5.61
N MET A 55 28.52 -41.34 5.82
CA MET A 55 27.39 -40.61 5.20
C MET A 55 27.22 -39.16 5.67
N ILE A 56 27.73 -38.80 6.85
CA ILE A 56 27.85 -37.40 7.30
C ILE A 56 29.21 -37.16 7.97
N SER A 57 29.66 -35.91 7.98
CA SER A 57 30.84 -35.48 8.74
C SER A 57 30.81 -33.97 9.07
N PRO A 58 31.48 -33.51 10.13
CA PRO A 58 32.10 -34.32 11.19
C PRO A 58 31.05 -35.06 12.03
N PHE A 59 31.42 -36.21 12.58
CA PHE A 59 30.55 -36.97 13.48
C PHE A 59 31.15 -36.99 14.89
N TYR A 60 30.34 -36.55 15.86
CA TYR A 60 30.70 -36.47 17.26
C TYR A 60 29.81 -37.41 18.07
N THR A 61 30.42 -38.07 19.05
CA THR A 61 29.76 -38.83 20.12
C THR A 61 30.02 -38.15 21.47
N GLY A 62 29.46 -38.66 22.56
CA GLY A 62 29.54 -38.00 23.87
C GLY A 62 28.58 -36.81 23.97
N GLY A 63 28.92 -35.79 24.77
CA GLY A 63 28.08 -34.59 24.95
C GLY A 63 26.97 -34.72 26.02
N GLY A 64 26.80 -35.90 26.63
CA GLY A 64 25.79 -36.14 27.66
C GLY A 64 24.39 -35.70 27.24
N ARG A 65 23.77 -34.79 27.99
CA ARG A 65 22.43 -34.24 27.67
C ARG A 65 22.39 -33.35 26.41
N LYS A 66 23.55 -32.88 25.95
CA LYS A 66 23.72 -32.07 24.73
C LYS A 66 24.32 -32.87 23.58
N ALA A 67 24.31 -34.21 23.66
CA ALA A 67 24.77 -35.07 22.58
C ALA A 67 24.06 -34.71 21.26
N ARG A 68 24.85 -34.62 20.18
CA ARG A 68 24.32 -34.38 18.83
C ARG A 68 23.48 -35.55 18.34
N LEU A 69 23.80 -36.78 18.74
CA LEU A 69 23.03 -37.97 18.40
C LEU A 69 21.86 -38.17 19.36
N LYS A 70 20.65 -38.14 18.81
CA LYS A 70 19.41 -38.54 19.48
C LYS A 70 18.97 -39.92 19.02
N LYS A 71 17.95 -40.46 19.69
CA LYS A 71 17.37 -41.79 19.43
C LYS A 71 17.02 -42.08 17.96
N ALA A 72 16.73 -41.08 17.14
CA ALA A 72 16.39 -41.25 15.73
C ALA A 72 16.81 -40.05 14.85
N SER A 73 17.70 -39.19 15.34
CA SER A 73 18.13 -37.99 14.61
C SER A 73 19.50 -37.53 15.04
N TYR A 74 20.14 -36.71 14.21
CA TYR A 74 21.43 -36.11 14.50
C TYR A 74 21.36 -34.58 14.36
N GLU A 75 21.97 -33.86 15.28
CA GLU A 75 21.98 -32.40 15.32
C GLU A 75 22.90 -31.83 14.23
N GLY A 76 22.40 -30.92 13.42
CA GLY A 76 23.19 -30.01 12.57
C GLY A 76 23.25 -28.62 13.19
N ARG A 77 24.40 -27.95 13.08
CA ARG A 77 24.67 -26.60 13.61
C ARG A 77 24.95 -25.62 12.48
N ILE A 78 25.20 -24.37 12.82
CA ILE A 78 25.61 -23.32 11.88
C ILE A 78 27.01 -23.67 11.34
N GLY A 79 27.11 -23.73 10.01
CA GLY A 79 28.35 -23.95 9.27
C GLY A 79 29.19 -22.67 9.15
N SER A 80 30.07 -22.64 8.15
CA SER A 80 31.05 -21.54 8.02
C SER A 80 30.58 -20.37 7.17
N LYS A 81 29.36 -20.46 6.62
CA LYS A 81 28.83 -19.46 5.68
C LYS A 81 27.38 -19.13 6.01
N ALA A 82 27.03 -17.85 5.94
CA ALA A 82 25.65 -17.39 5.91
C ALA A 82 25.54 -16.13 5.05
N TYR A 83 24.44 -16.00 4.31
CA TYR A 83 24.24 -14.93 3.35
C TYR A 83 22.86 -14.30 3.43
N VAL A 84 22.79 -13.03 3.03
CA VAL A 84 21.54 -12.32 2.70
C VAL A 84 21.65 -11.73 1.30
N PHE A 85 20.51 -11.48 0.66
CA PHE A 85 20.47 -10.67 -0.56
C PHE A 85 20.31 -9.20 -0.21
N ASP A 86 21.18 -8.35 -0.74
CA ASP A 86 21.04 -6.90 -0.62
C ASP A 86 19.71 -6.42 -1.23
N GLN A 87 19.09 -5.40 -0.63
CA GLN A 87 17.81 -4.89 -1.10
C GLN A 87 17.93 -4.11 -2.42
N ASN A 88 19.08 -3.47 -2.67
CA ASN A 88 19.28 -2.55 -3.78
C ASN A 88 20.03 -3.21 -4.95
N SER A 89 21.12 -3.93 -4.65
CA SER A 89 21.99 -4.52 -5.69
C SER A 89 21.60 -5.94 -6.11
N ASN A 90 20.74 -6.63 -5.36
CA ASN A 90 20.51 -8.08 -5.49
C ASN A 90 21.79 -8.94 -5.29
N GLU A 91 22.86 -8.38 -4.72
CA GLU A 91 24.08 -9.12 -4.45
C GLU A 91 23.95 -9.95 -3.17
N LEU A 92 24.71 -11.05 -3.10
CA LEU A 92 24.84 -11.85 -1.89
C LEU A 92 25.88 -11.20 -0.97
N ILE A 93 25.46 -10.90 0.25
CA ILE A 93 26.30 -10.33 1.30
C ILE A 93 26.55 -11.42 2.36
N PRO A 94 27.81 -11.74 2.69
CA PRO A 94 28.11 -12.62 3.81
C PRO A 94 27.78 -11.92 5.13
N VAL A 95 27.05 -12.61 6.01
CA VAL A 95 26.60 -12.05 7.31
C VAL A 95 27.14 -12.80 8.53
N LEU A 96 27.86 -13.90 8.30
CA LEU A 96 28.48 -14.66 9.38
C LEU A 96 29.83 -14.04 9.76
N VAL A 97 29.98 -13.68 11.03
CA VAL A 97 31.26 -13.27 11.62
C VAL A 97 31.80 -14.46 12.42
N PRO A 98 33.07 -14.86 12.24
CA PRO A 98 33.67 -15.95 13.02
C PRO A 98 33.50 -15.73 14.53
N ASP A 99 33.17 -16.82 15.24
CA ASP A 99 32.99 -16.87 16.70
C ASP A 99 31.89 -15.97 17.31
N MET A 100 31.15 -15.23 16.49
CA MET A 100 30.01 -14.41 16.91
C MET A 100 28.69 -15.15 16.65
N PRO A 101 27.63 -14.93 17.46
CA PRO A 101 26.30 -15.44 17.14
C PRO A 101 25.85 -14.99 15.74
N LEU A 102 25.18 -15.88 15.02
CA LEU A 102 24.51 -15.49 13.78
C LEU A 102 23.32 -14.60 14.12
N LEU A 103 23.34 -13.38 13.58
CA LEU A 103 22.25 -12.43 13.69
C LEU A 103 21.28 -12.60 12.50
N ILE A 104 20.01 -12.82 12.79
CA ILE A 104 18.93 -12.88 11.79
C ILE A 104 18.05 -11.65 11.99
N PRO A 105 18.15 -10.63 11.12
CA PRO A 105 17.36 -9.40 11.26
C PRO A 105 15.85 -9.66 11.30
N ALA A 106 15.11 -8.78 11.97
CA ALA A 106 13.65 -8.81 12.01
C ALA A 106 13.05 -8.86 10.59
N ASN A 107 11.99 -9.66 10.42
CA ASN A 107 11.24 -9.79 9.16
C ASN A 107 12.12 -10.09 7.92
N SER A 108 13.23 -10.81 8.10
CA SER A 108 14.22 -11.06 7.04
C SER A 108 14.46 -12.55 6.80
N ILE A 109 15.09 -12.86 5.65
CA ILE A 109 15.52 -14.21 5.30
C ILE A 109 17.06 -14.23 5.32
N VAL A 110 17.65 -15.19 6.03
CA VAL A 110 19.08 -15.49 6.03
C VAL A 110 19.28 -16.92 5.55
N PHE A 111 20.22 -17.13 4.63
CA PHE A 111 20.60 -18.46 4.13
C PHE A 111 21.82 -18.96 4.88
N VAL A 112 21.68 -20.09 5.56
CA VAL A 112 22.68 -20.60 6.51
C VAL A 112 23.22 -21.94 6.04
N GLU A 113 24.54 -22.08 5.99
CA GLU A 113 25.18 -23.36 5.76
C GLU A 113 25.02 -24.27 6.98
N CYS A 114 24.79 -25.58 6.78
CA CYS A 114 24.93 -26.56 7.84
C CYS A 114 26.41 -26.91 8.10
N ASP A 115 26.79 -27.13 9.36
CA ASP A 115 28.14 -27.58 9.72
C ASP A 115 28.46 -29.01 9.25
N LEU A 116 27.43 -29.76 8.84
CA LEU A 116 27.56 -31.11 8.32
C LEU A 116 27.71 -31.14 6.81
N GLU A 117 28.62 -32.01 6.39
CA GLU A 117 28.82 -32.47 5.03
C GLU A 117 28.09 -33.79 4.85
N PHE A 118 27.26 -33.87 3.81
CA PHE A 118 26.43 -35.03 3.52
C PHE A 118 26.99 -35.78 2.30
N ARG A 119 27.04 -37.11 2.40
CA ARG A 119 27.47 -38.04 1.34
C ARG A 119 26.55 -39.25 1.33
N LEU A 120 25.31 -39.02 0.95
CA LEU A 120 24.27 -40.02 1.09
C LEU A 120 24.47 -41.15 0.07
N PRO A 121 24.39 -42.42 0.49
CA PRO A 121 24.31 -43.53 -0.44
C PRO A 121 22.94 -43.55 -1.14
N ARG A 122 22.81 -44.37 -2.19
CA ARG A 122 21.58 -44.47 -3.02
C ARG A 122 20.34 -45.03 -2.30
N TYR A 123 20.53 -45.60 -1.11
CA TYR A 123 19.49 -46.25 -0.31
C TYR A 123 19.15 -45.47 0.97
N ILE A 124 19.72 -44.29 1.21
CA ILE A 124 19.39 -43.42 2.35
C ILE A 124 18.91 -42.07 1.84
N GLY A 125 17.66 -41.72 2.14
CA GLY A 125 17.18 -40.34 2.07
C GLY A 125 17.25 -39.69 3.45
N LEU A 126 17.16 -38.36 3.51
CA LEU A 126 17.00 -37.67 4.79
C LEU A 126 15.96 -36.56 4.74
N ARG A 127 15.47 -36.21 5.92
CA ARG A 127 14.72 -34.98 6.16
C ARG A 127 15.44 -34.20 7.24
N PHE A 128 15.26 -32.89 7.24
CA PHE A 128 15.70 -32.09 8.36
C PHE A 128 14.63 -31.11 8.79
N ASN A 129 14.53 -30.89 10.09
CA ASN A 129 13.59 -29.98 10.71
C ASN A 129 14.35 -28.98 11.57
N LEU A 130 13.86 -27.74 11.63
CA LEU A 130 14.38 -26.75 12.57
C LEU A 130 14.15 -27.23 14.00
N GLN A 131 15.10 -27.00 14.90
CA GLN A 131 14.85 -27.32 16.31
C GLN A 131 13.64 -26.53 16.83
N ILE A 132 12.78 -27.22 17.59
CA ILE A 132 11.53 -26.64 18.11
C ILE A 132 11.74 -25.35 18.92
N ARG A 133 12.92 -25.22 19.56
CA ARG A 133 13.34 -24.02 20.31
C ARG A 133 13.45 -22.76 19.43
N HIS A 134 13.78 -22.92 18.15
CA HIS A 134 13.89 -21.83 17.20
C HIS A 134 12.53 -21.51 16.59
N VAL A 135 11.74 -22.55 16.30
CA VAL A 135 10.35 -22.42 15.82
C VAL A 135 9.51 -21.60 16.81
N HIS A 136 9.55 -21.95 18.10
CA HIS A 136 8.81 -21.21 19.13
C HIS A 136 9.32 -19.79 19.40
N ARG A 137 10.51 -19.44 18.88
CA ARG A 137 11.05 -18.08 18.94
C ARG A 137 10.82 -17.28 17.65
N GLY A 138 9.94 -17.77 16.78
CA GLY A 138 9.52 -17.05 15.58
C GLY A 138 10.42 -17.26 14.37
N LEU A 139 11.33 -18.23 14.41
CA LEU A 139 12.03 -18.65 13.19
C LEU A 139 11.20 -19.67 12.41
N LEU A 140 11.18 -19.51 11.10
CA LEU A 140 10.57 -20.44 10.17
C LEU A 140 11.64 -20.99 9.21
N LEU A 141 11.61 -22.30 9.01
CA LEU A 141 12.30 -23.00 7.93
C LEU A 141 11.24 -23.47 6.93
N GLY A 142 11.48 -23.27 5.63
CA GLY A 142 10.64 -23.84 4.58
C GLY A 142 10.54 -25.37 4.74
N THR A 143 9.32 -25.89 4.72
CA THR A 143 8.90 -27.31 4.91
C THR A 143 10.05 -28.32 4.80
N GLY A 144 10.48 -28.91 5.93
CA GLY A 144 11.64 -29.80 6.07
C GLY A 144 11.90 -30.67 4.84
N PRO A 145 12.76 -30.22 3.91
CA PRO A 145 12.78 -30.78 2.58
C PRO A 145 13.35 -32.18 2.61
N LEU A 146 12.80 -33.04 1.74
CA LEU A 146 13.40 -34.34 1.49
C LEU A 146 14.69 -34.10 0.71
N VAL A 147 15.79 -34.63 1.22
CA VAL A 147 17.06 -34.71 0.51
C VAL A 147 17.18 -36.12 -0.04
N ASP A 148 17.25 -36.19 -1.37
CA ASP A 148 17.19 -37.45 -2.10
C ASP A 148 18.44 -38.31 -1.87
N PRO A 149 18.31 -39.65 -1.92
CA PRO A 149 19.45 -40.54 -1.90
C PRO A 149 20.48 -40.21 -2.98
N GLY A 150 21.77 -40.39 -2.67
CA GLY A 150 22.87 -40.02 -3.57
C GLY A 150 23.27 -38.53 -3.52
N TYR A 151 22.65 -37.71 -2.66
CA TYR A 151 23.07 -36.32 -2.45
C TYR A 151 24.47 -36.22 -1.80
N TRP A 152 25.33 -35.38 -2.38
CA TRP A 152 26.67 -35.07 -1.88
C TRP A 152 26.81 -33.56 -1.77
N GLY A 153 27.12 -33.02 -0.60
CA GLY A 153 27.27 -31.57 -0.43
C GLY A 153 26.88 -31.07 0.96
N LYS A 154 26.72 -29.75 1.08
CA LYS A 154 26.26 -29.07 2.29
C LYS A 154 24.86 -28.51 2.10
N LEU A 155 24.05 -28.59 3.16
CA LEU A 155 22.70 -28.03 3.14
C LEU A 155 22.73 -26.51 3.28
N CYS A 156 21.98 -25.83 2.42
CA CYS A 156 21.65 -24.41 2.54
C CYS A 156 20.25 -24.29 3.14
N ILE A 157 20.18 -23.68 4.32
CA ILE A 157 18.98 -23.62 5.18
C ILE A 157 18.45 -22.18 5.16
N PRO A 158 17.32 -21.90 4.48
CA PRO A 158 16.69 -20.58 4.53
C PRO A 158 15.95 -20.39 5.85
N LEU A 159 16.41 -19.46 6.67
CA LEU A 159 15.78 -19.07 7.94
C LEU A 159 15.03 -17.75 7.76
N HIS A 160 13.73 -17.76 8.02
CA HIS A 160 12.90 -16.56 8.03
C HIS A 160 12.60 -16.16 9.48
N ASN A 161 12.99 -14.94 9.87
CA ASN A 161 12.63 -14.39 11.18
C ASN A 161 11.29 -13.64 11.06
N LEU A 162 10.25 -14.18 11.67
CA LEU A 162 8.89 -13.63 11.66
C LEU A 162 8.65 -12.62 12.80
N THR A 163 9.67 -12.33 13.60
CA THR A 163 9.55 -11.39 14.72
C THR A 163 9.93 -9.97 14.30
N ASN A 164 9.59 -9.01 15.15
CA ASN A 164 9.96 -7.60 15.01
C ASN A 164 11.35 -7.28 15.59
N GLU A 165 12.05 -8.26 16.16
CA GLU A 165 13.37 -8.11 16.77
C GLU A 165 14.41 -8.96 16.04
N PRO A 166 15.69 -8.58 16.04
CA PRO A 166 16.76 -9.45 15.59
C PRO A 166 16.82 -10.73 16.47
N TYR A 167 17.11 -11.86 15.83
CA TYR A 167 17.25 -13.14 16.51
C TYR A 167 18.70 -13.64 16.44
N GLU A 168 19.28 -13.96 17.59
CA GLU A 168 20.67 -14.42 17.70
C GLU A 168 20.75 -15.94 17.91
N ILE A 169 21.64 -16.60 17.17
CA ILE A 169 21.94 -18.02 17.33
C ILE A 169 23.43 -18.21 17.61
N PRO A 170 23.81 -18.69 18.81
CA PRO A 170 25.20 -19.05 19.07
C PRO A 170 25.71 -20.10 18.08
N ILE A 171 26.94 -20.00 17.59
CA ILE A 171 27.49 -20.92 16.56
C ILE A 171 27.44 -22.39 16.98
N LYS A 172 27.67 -22.67 18.27
CA LYS A 172 27.63 -24.03 18.83
C LYS A 172 26.22 -24.53 19.16
N GLU A 173 25.20 -23.69 18.96
CA GLU A 173 23.81 -24.07 19.19
C GLU A 173 23.31 -24.99 18.07
N GLY A 174 22.52 -25.99 18.44
CA GLY A 174 21.86 -26.88 17.51
C GLY A 174 20.80 -26.17 16.67
N LEU A 175 20.94 -26.21 15.34
CA LEU A 175 20.04 -25.54 14.40
C LEU A 175 18.94 -26.47 13.89
N ILE A 176 19.32 -27.66 13.42
CA ILE A 176 18.41 -28.64 12.81
C ILE A 176 18.54 -30.03 13.45
N TRP A 177 17.46 -30.81 13.35
CA TRP A 177 17.48 -32.26 13.52
C TRP A 177 17.43 -32.92 12.16
N VAL A 178 18.40 -33.78 11.88
CA VAL A 178 18.48 -34.59 10.66
C VAL A 178 17.98 -36.00 10.95
N GLU A 179 17.00 -36.45 10.18
CA GLU A 179 16.40 -37.79 10.25
C GLU A 179 16.77 -38.58 9.00
N PHE A 180 17.30 -39.78 9.18
CA PHE A 180 17.74 -40.63 8.09
C PHE A 180 16.73 -41.75 7.86
N THR A 181 16.29 -41.94 6.62
CA THR A 181 15.38 -43.03 6.25
C THR A 181 16.07 -43.94 5.26
N LYS A 182 16.18 -45.23 5.62
CA LYS A 182 16.56 -46.26 4.66
C LYS A 182 15.38 -46.54 3.73
N THR A 183 15.63 -46.43 2.43
CA THR A 183 14.62 -46.66 1.40
C THR A 183 14.60 -48.14 0.98
N THR A 184 13.56 -48.53 0.25
CA THR A 184 13.47 -49.83 -0.41
C THR A 184 14.14 -49.85 -1.79
N SER A 185 14.71 -48.71 -2.24
CA SER A 185 15.16 -48.56 -3.61
C SER A 185 16.62 -48.99 -3.79
N ASP A 186 16.81 -50.25 -4.18
CA ASP A 186 17.95 -50.67 -4.99
C ASP A 186 17.67 -50.48 -6.50
N SER A 187 16.52 -49.89 -6.85
CA SER A 187 16.04 -49.78 -8.22
C SER A 187 16.74 -48.66 -8.99
N LYS A 188 16.93 -48.85 -10.30
CA LYS A 188 17.35 -47.79 -11.24
C LYS A 188 16.17 -46.86 -11.63
N LEU A 189 15.03 -46.97 -10.95
CA LEU A 189 13.85 -46.16 -11.25
C LEU A 189 13.99 -44.79 -10.59
N GLY A 190 13.59 -43.74 -11.31
CA GLY A 190 13.79 -42.36 -10.90
C GLY A 190 15.05 -41.74 -11.50
N ARG A 191 15.11 -40.41 -11.46
CA ARG A 191 16.29 -39.68 -11.89
C ARG A 191 17.40 -39.94 -10.88
N VAL A 192 18.57 -40.38 -11.33
CA VAL A 192 19.69 -40.44 -10.40
C VAL A 192 20.08 -39.03 -10.01
N THR A 193 20.21 -38.80 -8.72
CA THR A 193 20.83 -37.60 -8.19
C THR A 193 22.25 -37.48 -8.72
N LEU A 194 22.79 -36.26 -8.68
CA LEU A 194 23.96 -35.81 -9.44
C LEU A 194 25.25 -36.66 -9.30
N ALA A 195 25.33 -37.52 -8.27
CA ALA A 195 26.48 -38.38 -8.00
C ALA A 195 26.71 -39.55 -9.00
N ASP A 196 25.78 -39.80 -9.94
CA ASP A 196 25.97 -40.82 -11.00
C ASP A 196 26.68 -40.29 -12.25
N GLY A 197 26.93 -38.97 -12.33
CA GLY A 197 27.83 -38.37 -13.31
C GLY A 197 29.27 -38.33 -12.79
N GLU A 198 30.25 -38.31 -13.70
CA GLU A 198 31.70 -38.33 -13.39
C GLU A 198 32.21 -37.12 -12.56
N LYS A 199 31.35 -36.18 -12.20
CA LYS A 199 31.69 -34.99 -11.40
C LYS A 199 31.04 -35.05 -10.02
N HIS A 200 31.80 -35.51 -9.04
CA HIS A 200 31.43 -35.53 -7.61
C HIS A 200 31.46 -34.14 -6.93
N SER A 201 31.37 -33.04 -7.69
CA SER A 201 31.71 -31.70 -7.19
C SER A 201 30.52 -30.83 -6.74
N GLU A 202 29.28 -31.29 -6.85
CA GLU A 202 28.16 -30.35 -6.87
C GLU A 202 27.49 -30.17 -5.50
N HIS A 203 27.35 -28.92 -5.05
CA HIS A 203 26.70 -28.43 -3.81
C HIS A 203 27.53 -28.30 -2.54
N TRP A 204 28.85 -28.12 -2.66
CA TRP A 204 29.68 -27.71 -1.52
C TRP A 204 29.61 -26.22 -1.22
N ASP A 205 29.39 -25.39 -2.25
CA ASP A 205 29.29 -23.95 -2.08
C ASP A 205 27.84 -23.48 -2.11
N ILE A 206 27.32 -23.10 -0.94
CA ILE A 206 25.97 -22.55 -0.83
C ILE A 206 25.82 -21.22 -1.60
N GLU A 207 26.91 -20.47 -1.82
CA GLU A 207 26.84 -19.21 -2.57
C GLU A 207 26.51 -19.46 -4.04
N GLU A 208 27.18 -20.43 -4.66
CA GLU A 208 26.88 -20.85 -6.04
C GLU A 208 25.43 -21.33 -6.17
N PHE A 209 24.97 -22.10 -5.18
CA PHE A 209 23.58 -22.55 -5.11
C PHE A 209 22.60 -21.36 -5.06
N LEU A 210 22.85 -20.36 -4.20
CA LEU A 210 22.01 -19.17 -4.09
C LEU A 210 22.02 -18.32 -5.36
N ARG A 211 23.18 -18.15 -5.99
CA ARG A 211 23.30 -17.45 -7.29
C ARG A 211 22.53 -18.18 -8.38
N LYS A 212 22.55 -19.51 -8.39
CA LYS A 212 21.74 -20.33 -9.31
C LYS A 212 20.25 -20.20 -9.01
N ALA A 213 19.85 -20.24 -7.74
CA ALA A 213 18.46 -20.13 -7.30
C ALA A 213 17.85 -18.75 -7.58
N ALA A 214 18.66 -17.68 -7.58
CA ALA A 214 18.23 -16.34 -7.92
C ALA A 214 17.96 -16.13 -9.42
N LYS A 215 18.40 -17.05 -10.30
CA LYS A 215 18.13 -16.97 -11.73
C LYS A 215 16.66 -17.32 -12.00
N PRO A 216 15.96 -16.53 -12.81
CA PRO A 216 14.57 -16.81 -13.16
C PRO A 216 14.46 -18.06 -14.04
N LEU A 217 13.35 -18.78 -13.91
CA LEU A 217 13.04 -19.94 -14.75
C LEU A 217 12.77 -19.56 -16.22
N ILE A 218 12.39 -18.30 -16.47
CA ILE A 218 12.17 -17.77 -17.81
C ILE A 218 13.44 -17.06 -18.25
N GLU A 219 14.02 -17.52 -19.36
CA GLU A 219 15.23 -16.96 -19.94
C GLU A 219 15.08 -15.47 -20.31
N GLY A 220 16.17 -14.72 -20.21
CA GLY A 220 16.21 -13.29 -20.50
C GLY A 220 15.69 -12.37 -19.39
N LYS A 221 15.10 -12.89 -18.30
CA LYS A 221 14.73 -12.08 -17.14
C LYS A 221 15.95 -11.83 -16.23
N PRO A 222 16.02 -10.68 -15.54
CA PRO A 222 17.07 -10.40 -14.57
C PRO A 222 16.94 -11.31 -13.34
N SER A 223 18.07 -11.57 -12.68
CA SER A 223 18.09 -12.31 -11.41
C SER A 223 17.34 -11.56 -10.32
N ILE A 224 16.64 -12.30 -9.46
CA ILE A 224 15.83 -11.75 -8.36
C ILE A 224 16.42 -12.26 -7.05
N GLY A 225 16.85 -11.32 -6.20
CA GLY A 225 17.31 -11.66 -4.86
C GLY A 225 16.18 -12.27 -4.04
N ILE A 226 16.45 -13.41 -3.39
CA ILE A 226 15.47 -14.12 -2.57
C ILE A 226 15.42 -13.45 -1.19
N ARG A 227 14.44 -12.59 -0.96
CA ARG A 227 14.30 -11.77 0.26
C ARG A 227 12.85 -11.61 0.68
N SER A 228 12.64 -11.23 1.94
CA SER A 228 11.33 -10.83 2.43
C SER A 228 10.91 -9.50 1.81
N SER A 229 9.64 -9.41 1.37
CA SER A 229 9.04 -8.16 0.90
C SER A 229 8.60 -7.25 2.06
N ILE A 230 8.46 -7.80 3.27
CA ILE A 230 7.90 -7.11 4.44
C ILE A 230 8.67 -5.83 4.76
N PRO A 231 10.02 -5.82 4.91
CA PRO A 231 10.74 -4.60 5.27
C PRO A 231 10.52 -3.46 4.27
N LYS A 232 10.51 -3.77 2.97
CA LYS A 232 10.27 -2.78 1.92
C LYS A 232 8.85 -2.23 1.98
N MET A 233 7.84 -3.09 2.17
CA MET A 233 6.45 -2.64 2.27
C MET A 233 6.22 -1.79 3.51
N VAL A 234 6.80 -2.15 4.65
CA VAL A 234 6.75 -1.35 5.89
C VAL A 234 7.39 0.02 5.69
N SER A 235 8.56 0.08 5.02
CA SER A 235 9.21 1.35 4.70
C SER A 235 8.35 2.25 3.81
N ILE A 236 7.71 1.70 2.77
CA ILE A 236 6.81 2.45 1.89
C ILE A 236 5.60 2.98 2.67
N ALA A 237 4.95 2.12 3.45
CA ALA A 237 3.80 2.51 4.26
C ALA A 237 4.14 3.60 5.29
N THR A 238 5.35 3.54 5.88
CA THR A 238 5.82 4.54 6.84
C THR A 238 6.06 5.90 6.17
N ASP A 239 6.66 5.92 4.97
CA ASP A 239 6.87 7.15 4.20
C ASP A 239 5.55 7.76 3.72
N GLU A 240 4.61 6.93 3.24
CA GLU A 240 3.27 7.39 2.85
C GLU A 240 2.49 7.96 4.05
N ALA A 241 2.53 7.30 5.20
CA ALA A 241 1.89 7.79 6.42
C ALA A 241 2.51 9.12 6.88
N TYR A 242 3.83 9.26 6.80
CA TYR A 242 4.53 10.50 7.12
C TYR A 242 4.10 11.64 6.18
N ARG A 243 4.05 11.40 4.87
CA ARG A 243 3.59 12.39 3.87
C ARG A 243 2.14 12.79 4.09
N ALA A 244 1.25 11.83 4.39
CA ALA A 244 -0.15 12.09 4.69
C ALA A 244 -0.32 12.94 5.96
N SER A 245 0.44 12.63 7.02
CA SER A 245 0.44 13.43 8.26
C SER A 245 0.91 14.86 8.00
N LYS A 246 1.98 15.04 7.23
CA LYS A 246 2.48 16.37 6.85
C LYS A 246 1.42 17.17 6.07
N ALA A 247 0.83 16.58 5.03
CA ALA A 247 -0.22 17.22 4.24
C ALA A 247 -1.46 17.55 5.07
N SER A 248 -1.84 16.70 6.02
CA SER A 248 -2.94 16.96 6.96
C SER A 248 -2.65 18.16 7.86
N ASN A 249 -1.42 18.29 8.35
CA ASN A 249 -1.02 19.44 9.16
C ASN A 249 -1.02 20.73 8.35
N GLU A 250 -0.50 20.70 7.12
CA GLU A 250 -0.53 21.84 6.20
C GLU A 250 -1.98 22.26 5.85
N ALA A 251 -2.88 21.29 5.64
CA ALA A 251 -4.29 21.55 5.39
C ALA A 251 -5.00 22.15 6.62
N LEU A 252 -4.66 21.69 7.82
CA LEU A 252 -5.17 22.25 9.08
C LEU A 252 -4.71 23.71 9.26
N GLU A 253 -3.44 24.00 9.00
CA GLU A 253 -2.91 25.37 9.02
C GLU A 253 -3.60 26.28 8.01
N ALA A 254 -3.79 25.79 6.78
CA ALA A 254 -4.52 26.53 5.74
C ALA A 254 -5.98 26.76 6.11
N SER A 255 -6.65 25.78 6.72
CA SER A 255 -8.03 25.89 7.21
C SER A 255 -8.15 26.90 8.34
N ASN A 256 -7.21 26.92 9.28
CA ASN A 256 -7.16 27.91 10.35
C ASN A 256 -6.98 29.32 9.80
N LYS A 257 -6.03 29.54 8.88
CA LYS A 257 -5.85 30.82 8.19
C LYS A 257 -7.09 31.25 7.42
N ALA A 258 -7.76 30.32 6.73
CA ALA A 258 -9.00 30.60 6.02
C ALA A 258 -10.13 31.02 6.98
N THR A 259 -10.20 30.40 8.16
CA THR A 259 -11.17 30.75 9.22
C THR A 259 -10.89 32.14 9.80
N GLU A 260 -9.62 32.46 10.07
CA GLU A 260 -9.19 33.80 10.49
C GLU A 260 -9.55 34.86 9.44
N ASN A 261 -9.25 34.59 8.17
CA ASN A 261 -9.59 35.49 7.05
C ASN A 261 -11.11 35.66 6.90
N ALA A 262 -11.89 34.58 7.07
CA ALA A 262 -13.35 34.65 7.02
C ALA A 262 -13.93 35.49 8.17
N LEU A 263 -13.40 35.34 9.38
CA LEU A 263 -13.77 36.18 10.53
C LEU A 263 -13.43 37.65 10.29
N ALA A 264 -12.24 37.95 9.73
CA ALA A 264 -11.85 39.30 9.36
C ALA A 264 -12.81 39.91 8.32
N ALA A 265 -13.10 39.19 7.25
CA ALA A 265 -14.04 39.62 6.21
C ALA A 265 -15.46 39.83 6.77
N GLN A 266 -15.90 38.99 7.71
CA GLN A 266 -17.20 39.14 8.36
C GLN A 266 -17.25 40.43 9.22
N MET A 267 -16.16 40.77 9.92
CA MET A 267 -16.07 42.02 10.68
C MET A 267 -16.09 43.24 9.75
N GLU A 268 -15.35 43.21 8.63
CA GLU A 268 -15.37 44.28 7.62
C GLU A 268 -16.76 44.43 6.97
N ALA A 269 -17.41 43.32 6.62
CA ALA A 269 -18.76 43.34 6.07
C ALA A 269 -19.78 43.93 7.07
N LYS A 270 -19.62 43.65 8.37
CA LYS A 270 -20.46 44.24 9.42
C LYS A 270 -20.24 45.75 9.55
N GLN A 271 -18.98 46.22 9.53
CA GLN A 271 -18.66 47.65 9.51
C GLN A 271 -19.23 48.35 8.26
N THR A 272 -19.11 47.70 7.10
CA THR A 272 -19.65 48.21 5.83
C THR A 272 -21.17 48.27 5.87
N LYS A 273 -21.84 47.25 6.44
CA LYS A 273 -23.29 47.25 6.65
C LYS A 273 -23.72 48.36 7.61
N ASP A 274 -22.97 48.63 8.67
CA ASP A 274 -23.26 49.73 9.60
C ASP A 274 -23.07 51.10 8.92
N LEU A 275 -22.05 51.24 8.05
CA LEU A 275 -21.84 52.43 7.24
C LEU A 275 -22.97 52.62 6.21
N PHE A 276 -23.38 51.55 5.53
CA PHE A 276 -24.52 51.55 4.62
C PHE A 276 -25.84 51.79 5.32
N ASN A 277 -26.05 51.32 6.55
CA ASN A 277 -27.22 51.66 7.34
C ASN A 277 -27.21 53.14 7.73
N ARG A 278 -26.06 53.72 8.07
CA ARG A 278 -25.93 55.17 8.33
C ARG A 278 -26.17 56.02 7.07
N ILE A 279 -25.60 55.63 5.94
CA ILE A 279 -25.81 56.30 4.64
C ILE A 279 -27.23 56.07 4.13
N GLY A 280 -27.79 54.88 4.34
CA GLY A 280 -29.16 54.51 4.01
C GLY A 280 -30.16 55.30 4.84
N TRP A 281 -29.88 55.60 6.11
CA TRP A 281 -30.65 56.56 6.90
C TRP A 281 -30.54 57.97 6.34
N LEU A 282 -29.37 58.40 5.87
CA LEU A 282 -29.20 59.69 5.20
C LEU A 282 -29.96 59.75 3.86
N GLY A 283 -29.92 58.68 3.07
CA GLY A 283 -30.65 58.56 1.81
C GLY A 283 -32.16 58.46 2.04
N ALA A 284 -32.61 57.75 3.08
CA ALA A 284 -34.01 57.70 3.49
C ALA A 284 -34.48 59.04 4.07
N LEU A 285 -33.61 59.78 4.77
CA LEU A 285 -33.89 61.14 5.24
C LEU A 285 -34.00 62.09 4.04
N VAL A 286 -33.10 62.01 3.07
CA VAL A 286 -33.15 62.80 1.83
C VAL A 286 -34.39 62.43 1.01
N ALA A 287 -34.75 61.15 0.91
CA ALA A 287 -35.96 60.69 0.23
C ALA A 287 -37.23 61.10 0.99
N ALA A 288 -37.23 61.07 2.32
CA ALA A 288 -38.32 61.57 3.15
C ALA A 288 -38.44 63.09 3.04
N VAL A 289 -37.33 63.83 3.01
CA VAL A 289 -37.31 65.27 2.74
C VAL A 289 -37.78 65.53 1.32
N ALA A 290 -37.40 64.72 0.32
CA ALA A 290 -37.87 64.83 -1.05
C ALA A 290 -39.36 64.50 -1.20
N LEU A 291 -39.88 63.53 -0.43
CA LEU A 291 -41.29 63.19 -0.36
C LEU A 291 -42.09 64.24 0.40
N VAL A 292 -41.54 64.82 1.46
CA VAL A 292 -42.13 65.93 2.21
C VAL A 292 -42.08 67.21 1.39
N THR A 293 -41.02 67.47 0.64
CA THR A 293 -41.00 68.58 -0.32
C THR A 293 -41.98 68.31 -1.43
N LEU A 294 -41.99 67.15 -2.10
CA LEU A 294 -43.03 66.79 -3.09
C LEU A 294 -44.45 66.92 -2.53
N TRP A 295 -44.69 66.44 -1.31
CA TRP A 295 -45.97 66.57 -0.63
C TRP A 295 -46.27 68.04 -0.30
N ALA A 296 -45.29 68.83 0.11
CA ALA A 296 -45.45 70.27 0.35
C ALA A 296 -45.68 71.03 -0.97
N THR A 297 -44.96 70.76 -2.05
CA THR A 297 -45.20 71.35 -3.37
C THR A 297 -46.57 70.93 -3.89
N PHE A 298 -47.00 69.69 -3.64
CA PHE A 298 -48.34 69.22 -3.99
C PHE A 298 -49.43 69.81 -3.10
N TYR A 299 -49.20 70.00 -1.79
CA TYR A 299 -50.16 70.56 -0.84
C TYR A 299 -50.30 72.07 -1.00
N PHE A 300 -49.18 72.81 -1.16
CA PHE A 300 -49.19 74.24 -1.48
C PHE A 300 -49.62 74.49 -2.94
N GLY A 301 -49.28 73.58 -3.86
CA GLY A 301 -49.78 73.58 -5.24
C GLY A 301 -51.29 73.36 -5.30
N LEU A 302 -51.83 72.32 -4.64
CA LEU A 302 -53.27 72.10 -4.53
C LEU A 302 -53.98 73.26 -3.82
N ARG A 303 -53.36 73.94 -2.85
CA ARG A 303 -54.03 75.05 -2.16
C ARG A 303 -54.13 76.30 -3.04
N ASN A 304 -53.18 76.51 -3.94
CA ASN A 304 -53.25 77.56 -4.97
C ASN A 304 -54.16 77.15 -6.13
N ASP A 305 -54.15 75.88 -6.53
CA ASP A 305 -55.01 75.36 -7.59
C ASP A 305 -56.47 75.18 -7.15
N ILE A 306 -56.77 74.89 -5.87
CA ILE A 306 -58.15 74.82 -5.33
C ILE A 306 -58.82 76.20 -5.36
N ASN A 307 -58.06 77.29 -5.19
CA ASN A 307 -58.58 78.66 -5.34
C ASN A 307 -58.77 79.08 -6.81
N ALA A 308 -58.10 78.42 -7.76
CA ALA A 308 -58.29 78.64 -9.20
C ALA A 308 -59.32 77.66 -9.84
N VAL A 309 -59.50 76.48 -9.26
CA VAL A 309 -60.41 75.42 -9.73
C VAL A 309 -61.85 75.65 -9.24
N SER A 310 -62.09 76.41 -8.16
CA SER A 310 -63.48 76.78 -7.78
C SER A 310 -64.14 77.72 -8.80
N GLY A 311 -63.36 78.43 -9.63
CA GLY A 311 -63.88 79.22 -10.77
C GLY A 311 -64.20 78.38 -12.01
N ASN A 312 -63.47 77.29 -12.25
CA ASN A 312 -63.64 76.44 -13.44
C ASN A 312 -64.59 75.24 -13.20
N VAL A 313 -64.89 74.87 -11.95
CA VAL A 313 -65.92 73.87 -11.59
C VAL A 313 -67.35 74.38 -11.86
N ALA A 314 -67.55 75.69 -11.98
CA ALA A 314 -68.81 76.27 -12.49
C ALA A 314 -69.00 76.06 -14.01
N GLN A 315 -67.92 75.84 -14.77
CA GLN A 315 -67.95 75.66 -16.23
C GLN A 315 -67.94 74.17 -16.66
N VAL A 316 -67.44 73.25 -15.82
CA VAL A 316 -67.57 71.80 -16.05
C VAL A 316 -68.98 71.30 -15.71
N GLY A 317 -69.69 71.99 -14.80
CA GLY A 317 -71.11 71.75 -14.53
C GLY A 317 -72.01 71.97 -15.76
N SER A 318 -71.70 72.94 -16.63
CA SER A 318 -72.46 73.14 -17.88
C SER A 318 -72.14 72.08 -18.94
N ILE A 319 -70.94 71.50 -18.97
CA ILE A 319 -70.56 70.44 -19.93
C ILE A 319 -71.20 69.09 -19.56
N VAL A 320 -71.33 68.77 -18.27
CA VAL A 320 -72.07 67.59 -17.79
C VAL A 320 -73.59 67.74 -18.00
N THR A 321 -74.09 68.98 -18.02
CA THR A 321 -75.49 69.27 -18.34
C THR A 321 -75.76 69.18 -19.84
N GLU A 322 -74.80 69.55 -20.69
CA GLU A 322 -74.85 69.41 -22.15
C GLU A 322 -74.71 67.94 -22.63
N LEU A 323 -73.95 67.11 -21.91
CA LEU A 323 -73.89 65.66 -22.09
C LEU A 323 -75.19 64.93 -21.70
N ARG A 324 -76.05 65.56 -20.89
CA ARG A 324 -77.40 65.07 -20.58
C ARG A 324 -78.46 65.49 -21.59
N SER A 325 -78.24 66.58 -22.34
CA SER A 325 -79.17 67.09 -23.36
C SER A 325 -78.77 66.81 -24.81
N ALA A 326 -77.61 66.21 -25.07
CA ALA A 326 -77.29 65.64 -26.38
C ALA A 326 -78.01 64.28 -26.57
N SER A 327 -79.19 64.37 -27.20
CA SER A 327 -79.95 63.26 -27.78
C SER A 327 -79.31 62.78 -29.09
N GLY A 328 -78.11 62.19 -28.98
CA GLY A 328 -77.48 61.39 -30.04
C GLY A 328 -77.77 59.90 -29.83
N SER A 329 -77.85 59.12 -30.92
CA SER A 329 -78.22 57.70 -30.88
C SER A 329 -77.27 56.89 -29.98
N GLN A 330 -77.74 55.74 -29.49
CA GLN A 330 -76.98 54.82 -28.64
C GLN A 330 -75.60 54.42 -29.25
N GLU A 331 -75.42 54.58 -30.57
CA GLU A 331 -74.17 54.28 -31.29
C GLU A 331 -73.05 55.29 -31.04
N GLU A 332 -73.32 56.60 -30.93
CA GLU A 332 -72.26 57.61 -30.69
C GLU A 332 -71.66 57.50 -29.29
N ARG A 333 -72.48 57.15 -28.30
CA ARG A 333 -72.03 56.85 -26.92
C ARG A 333 -71.20 55.57 -26.86
N LEU A 334 -71.55 54.59 -27.68
CA LEU A 334 -70.78 53.35 -27.81
C LEU A 334 -69.44 53.59 -28.54
N ALA A 335 -69.41 54.49 -29.52
CA ALA A 335 -68.19 54.87 -30.23
C ALA A 335 -67.18 55.60 -29.33
N THR A 336 -67.64 56.53 -28.49
CA THR A 336 -66.78 57.23 -27.52
C THR A 336 -66.28 56.31 -26.41
N LEU A 337 -67.11 55.40 -25.90
CA LEU A 337 -66.67 54.39 -24.94
C LEU A 337 -65.69 53.37 -25.55
N ARG A 338 -65.89 52.98 -26.81
CA ARG A 338 -64.94 52.13 -27.54
C ARG A 338 -63.60 52.82 -27.78
N ALA A 339 -63.58 54.10 -28.13
CA ALA A 339 -62.35 54.87 -28.29
C ALA A 339 -61.54 54.95 -26.99
N ILE A 340 -62.20 55.17 -25.86
CA ILE A 340 -61.56 55.17 -24.53
C ILE A 340 -61.07 53.77 -24.14
N GLN A 341 -61.81 52.72 -24.50
CA GLN A 341 -61.40 51.33 -24.24
C GLN A 341 -60.20 50.91 -25.11
N GLU A 342 -60.15 51.33 -26.38
CA GLU A 342 -59.02 51.08 -27.27
C GLU A 342 -57.75 51.81 -26.83
N GLU A 343 -57.87 53.06 -26.35
CA GLU A 343 -56.72 53.78 -25.79
C GLU A 343 -56.13 53.07 -24.57
N MET A 344 -56.98 52.52 -23.69
CA MET A 344 -56.50 51.75 -22.54
C MET A 344 -55.84 50.43 -22.93
N LEU A 345 -56.34 49.74 -23.96
CA LEU A 345 -55.76 48.49 -24.46
C LEU A 345 -54.41 48.72 -25.17
N ASP A 346 -54.24 49.84 -25.86
CA ASP A 346 -52.98 50.19 -26.52
C ASP A 346 -51.87 50.49 -25.50
N ARG A 347 -52.21 51.19 -24.39
CA ARG A 347 -51.29 51.39 -23.26
C ARG A 347 -50.87 50.06 -22.60
N LEU A 348 -51.79 49.11 -22.47
CA LEU A 348 -51.48 47.78 -21.95
C LEU A 348 -50.51 47.01 -22.86
N ARG A 349 -50.74 46.99 -24.18
CA ARG A 349 -49.82 46.35 -25.14
C ARG A 349 -48.43 46.99 -25.13
N LYS A 350 -48.35 48.30 -24.98
CA LYS A 350 -47.06 49.01 -24.87
C LYS A 350 -46.29 48.57 -23.63
N SER A 351 -46.98 48.37 -22.50
CA SER A 351 -46.36 47.86 -21.27
C SER A 351 -45.89 46.40 -21.39
N GLU A 352 -46.63 45.54 -22.10
CA GLU A 352 -46.23 44.14 -22.33
C GLU A 352 -44.97 44.04 -23.22
N LEU A 353 -44.82 44.93 -24.21
CA LEU A 353 -43.64 44.99 -25.07
C LEU A 353 -42.38 45.42 -24.30
N GLU A 354 -42.50 46.37 -23.36
CA GLU A 354 -41.40 46.76 -22.48
C GLU A 354 -41.00 45.62 -21.54
N ILE A 355 -41.95 44.86 -21.00
CA ILE A 355 -41.66 43.68 -20.17
C ILE A 355 -40.96 42.58 -21.00
N ALA A 356 -41.36 42.40 -22.26
CA ALA A 356 -40.75 41.41 -23.15
C ALA A 356 -39.33 41.78 -23.61
N SER A 357 -39.02 43.07 -23.77
CA SER A 357 -37.66 43.52 -24.12
C SER A 357 -36.69 43.30 -22.96
N LEU A 358 -37.10 43.64 -21.73
CA LEU A 358 -36.31 43.43 -20.52
C LEU A 358 -36.00 41.94 -20.28
N ARG A 359 -36.94 41.02 -20.58
CA ARG A 359 -36.69 39.57 -20.48
C ARG A 359 -35.63 39.10 -21.47
N ARG A 360 -35.62 39.60 -22.70
CA ARG A 360 -34.61 39.26 -23.71
C ARG A 360 -33.21 39.76 -23.34
N GLU A 361 -33.13 40.93 -22.71
CA GLU A 361 -31.87 41.48 -22.22
C GLU A 361 -31.25 40.59 -21.13
N ILE A 362 -32.06 40.13 -20.17
CA ILE A 362 -31.63 39.21 -19.10
C ILE A 362 -31.15 37.87 -19.67
N GLU A 363 -31.80 37.33 -20.70
CA GLU A 363 -31.42 36.06 -21.31
C GLU A 363 -30.12 36.15 -22.13
N GLY A 364 -29.84 37.34 -22.71
CA GLY A 364 -28.58 37.66 -23.37
C GLY A 364 -27.39 37.62 -22.41
N TYR A 365 -27.53 38.18 -21.21
CA TYR A 365 -26.48 38.12 -20.18
C TYR A 365 -26.16 36.69 -19.74
N ARG A 366 -27.16 35.80 -19.70
CA ARG A 366 -26.98 34.41 -19.27
C ARG A 366 -26.24 33.54 -20.29
N LYS A 367 -26.34 33.84 -21.60
CA LYS A 367 -25.60 33.11 -22.65
C LYS A 367 -24.16 33.56 -22.84
N GLY A 368 -23.78 34.76 -22.36
CA GLY A 368 -22.42 35.28 -22.44
C GLY A 368 -21.40 34.70 -21.44
N GLN A 369 -21.83 33.85 -20.50
CA GLN A 369 -20.99 33.32 -19.41
C GLN A 369 -20.67 31.81 -19.49
N ASN A 370 -20.89 31.15 -20.63
CA ASN A 370 -20.38 29.79 -20.83
C ASN A 370 -18.97 29.83 -21.46
N PRO A 371 -17.89 29.49 -20.72
CA PRO A 371 -16.57 29.36 -21.31
C PRO A 371 -16.50 28.15 -22.26
N SER A 372 -15.90 28.35 -23.44
CA SER A 372 -15.64 27.28 -24.41
C SER A 372 -14.82 26.13 -23.79
N PRO A 373 -15.10 24.86 -24.15
CA PRO A 373 -14.30 23.74 -23.68
C PRO A 373 -12.87 23.86 -24.24
N MET A 374 -11.89 23.91 -23.33
CA MET A 374 -10.47 23.86 -23.69
C MET A 374 -10.18 22.59 -24.50
N GLN A 375 -9.72 22.76 -25.74
CA GLN A 375 -9.15 21.69 -26.55
C GLN A 375 -7.83 21.25 -25.91
N SER A 376 -7.80 20.00 -25.45
CA SER A 376 -6.60 19.31 -24.95
C SER A 376 -5.69 18.93 -26.11
N THR A 377 -4.60 19.66 -26.32
CA THR A 377 -3.49 19.25 -27.18
C THR A 377 -2.45 18.52 -26.34
N ALA A 378 -2.54 17.19 -26.29
CA ALA A 378 -1.45 16.33 -25.85
C ALA A 378 -0.52 16.03 -27.04
N PRO A 379 0.81 16.13 -26.90
CA PRO A 379 1.75 15.78 -27.96
C PRO A 379 1.93 14.25 -28.09
N PRO A 380 2.26 13.75 -29.29
CA PRO A 380 2.42 12.33 -29.54
C PRO A 380 3.70 11.77 -28.90
N PHE A 381 3.56 10.61 -28.24
CA PHE A 381 4.67 9.77 -27.79
C PHE A 381 5.48 9.31 -29.00
N GLN A 382 6.79 9.60 -28.98
CA GLN A 382 7.75 9.00 -29.92
C GLN A 382 8.17 7.63 -29.38
N ASP A 383 8.04 6.62 -30.24
CA ASP A 383 8.61 5.29 -30.04
C ASP A 383 10.15 5.36 -30.08
N ALA A 384 10.79 4.90 -29.01
CA ALA A 384 12.23 4.67 -28.98
C ALA A 384 12.52 3.18 -29.25
N LYS A 385 13.40 2.95 -30.22
CA LYS A 385 14.03 1.68 -30.59
C LYS A 385 14.88 1.10 -29.47
#